data_AF-W7CE36-F1
#
_entry.id   AF-W7CE36-F1
#
_cell.length_a   1.000
_cell.length_b   1.000
_cell.length_c   1.000
_cell.angle_alpha   90.00
_cell.angle_beta   90.00
_cell.angle_gamma   90.00
#
_symmetry.space_group_name_H-M   'P 1'
#
loop_
_entity.id
_entity.type
_entity.pdbx_description
1 polymer ?
#
loop_
_entity_poly.entity_id
_entity_poly.type
_entity_poly.pdbx_seq_one_letter_code
_entity_poly.pdbx_strand_id
1 'polypeptide(L)'
;MKYTIVDQSTCIACGACSVQAPAIFDYNDEGLAYNTLDHNSGTKPIPSQLENDAIDAEQACPSLSIKIADHPFQGDPLKFES
;
A
#
# COMPACT_ATOMS: atom_id res chain seq x y z
N MET A 1 15.17 0.94 2.65
CA MET A 1 14.02 0.30 3.32
C MET A 1 12.81 1.08 2.90
N LYS A 2 11.87 0.44 2.22
CA LYS A 2 10.64 1.09 1.77
C LYS A 2 9.51 0.81 2.75
N TYR A 3 8.51 1.68 2.74
CA TYR A 3 7.28 1.57 3.51
C TYR A 3 6.12 1.73 2.54
N THR A 4 4.96 1.17 2.89
CA THR A 4 3.75 1.35 2.09
C THR A 4 2.52 1.54 2.96
N ILE A 5 1.56 2.28 2.44
CA ILE A 5 0.24 2.51 3.01
C ILE A 5 -0.75 2.64 1.85
N VAL A 6 -2.01 2.25 2.09
CA VAL A 6 -3.11 2.49 1.17
C VAL A 6 -3.89 3.71 1.64
N ASP A 7 -4.05 4.69 0.76
CA ASP A 7 -5.06 5.73 0.91
C ASP A 7 -6.45 5.14 0.63
N GLN A 8 -7.15 4.77 1.70
CA GLN A 8 -8.49 4.21 1.61
C GLN A 8 -9.55 5.22 1.15
N SER A 9 -9.26 6.53 1.19
CA SER A 9 -10.19 7.56 0.73
C SER A 9 -10.28 7.65 -0.80
N THR A 10 -9.20 7.28 -1.50
CA THR A 10 -9.12 7.26 -2.96
C THR A 10 -9.21 5.84 -3.53
N CYS A 11 -9.14 4.82 -2.68
CA CYS A 11 -9.23 3.42 -3.09
C CYS A 11 -10.61 3.12 -3.69
N ILE A 12 -10.62 2.60 -4.92
CA ILE A 12 -11.85 2.26 -5.65
C ILE A 12 -12.16 0.75 -5.69
N ALA A 13 -11.56 -0.03 -4.77
CA ALA A 13 -11.73 -1.49 -4.69
C ALA A 13 -11.47 -2.25 -6.01
N CYS A 14 -10.47 -1.82 -6.79
CA CYS A 14 -10.23 -2.37 -8.13
C CYS A 14 -9.60 -3.78 -8.17
N GLY A 15 -9.04 -4.27 -7.06
CA GLY A 15 -8.44 -5.61 -7.00
C GLY A 15 -7.00 -5.74 -7.49
N ALA A 16 -6.44 -4.74 -8.19
CA ALA A 16 -5.14 -4.89 -8.87
C ALA A 16 -3.96 -5.15 -7.92
N CYS A 17 -3.99 -4.55 -6.73
CA CYS A 17 -2.89 -4.59 -5.78
C CYS A 17 -2.61 -5.99 -5.20
N SER A 18 -3.65 -6.76 -4.88
CA SER A 18 -3.48 -8.12 -4.35
C SER A 18 -3.03 -9.12 -5.42
N VAL A 19 -3.25 -8.83 -6.71
CA VAL A 19 -2.73 -9.65 -7.81
C VAL A 19 -1.22 -9.50 -7.92
N GLN A 20 -0.71 -8.26 -7.79
CA GLN A 20 0.72 -7.99 -7.90
C GLN A 20 1.50 -8.27 -6.62
N ALA A 21 0.93 -7.97 -5.45
CA ALA A 21 1.58 -8.17 -4.17
C ALA A 21 0.62 -8.77 -3.11
N PRO A 22 0.18 -10.03 -3.29
CA PRO A 22 -0.74 -10.70 -2.37
C PRO A 22 -0.18 -10.87 -0.95
N ALA A 23 1.14 -10.83 -0.78
CA ALA A 23 1.80 -10.90 0.52
C ALA A 23 1.79 -9.55 1.28
N ILE A 24 1.34 -8.46 0.63
CA ILE A 24 1.35 -7.11 1.19
C ILE A 24 -0.06 -6.54 1.28
N PHE A 25 -0.87 -6.66 0.22
CA PHE A 25 -2.18 -6.04 0.14
C PHE A 25 -3.30 -7.06 0.16
N ASP A 26 -4.29 -6.78 1.01
CA ASP A 26 -5.56 -7.49 1.09
C ASP A 26 -6.69 -6.47 1.26
N TYR A 27 -7.93 -6.92 1.41
CA TYR A 27 -9.12 -6.08 1.48
C TYR A 27 -9.81 -6.24 2.84
N ASN A 28 -10.33 -5.12 3.36
CA ASN A 28 -11.20 -5.14 4.53
C ASN A 28 -12.63 -5.59 4.17
N ASP A 29 -13.54 -5.63 5.14
CA ASP A 29 -14.94 -6.03 4.95
C ASP A 29 -15.73 -5.11 4.00
N GLU A 30 -15.22 -3.90 3.73
CA GLU A 30 -15.80 -2.92 2.81
C GLU A 30 -15.24 -3.06 1.38
N GLY A 31 -14.26 -3.97 1.18
CA GLY A 31 -13.57 -4.15 -0.09
C GLY A 31 -12.45 -3.15 -0.36
N LEU A 32 -12.12 -2.28 0.60
CA LEU A 32 -11.01 -1.33 0.49
C LEU A 32 -9.69 -2.02 0.79
N ALA A 33 -8.70 -1.78 -0.05
CA ALA A 33 -7.37 -2.35 0.13
C ALA A 33 -6.70 -1.80 1.40
N TYR A 34 -5.83 -2.59 2.00
CA TYR A 34 -5.00 -2.19 3.14
C TYR A 34 -3.66 -2.94 3.13
N ASN A 35 -2.61 -2.32 3.68
CA ASN A 35 -1.32 -2.98 3.89
C ASN A 35 -1.40 -3.94 5.09
N THR A 36 -1.26 -5.24 4.85
CA THR A 36 -1.32 -6.31 5.85
C THR A 36 -0.11 -6.35 6.78
N LEU A 37 1.05 -5.84 6.37
CA LEU A 37 2.29 -5.91 7.13
C LEU A 37 2.15 -5.24 8.50
N ASP A 38 1.40 -4.14 8.56
CA ASP A 38 1.24 -3.30 9.73
C ASP A 38 -0.16 -2.70 9.90
N HIS A 39 -1.17 -3.38 9.36
CA HIS A 39 -2.57 -2.94 9.38
C HIS A 39 -2.75 -1.50 8.87
N ASN A 40 -2.12 -1.21 7.73
CA ASN A 40 -2.20 0.06 7.02
C ASN A 40 -1.67 1.28 7.78
N SER A 41 -0.79 1.07 8.76
CA SER A 41 -0.15 2.18 9.47
C SER A 41 1.06 2.75 8.70
N GLY A 42 1.64 1.98 7.77
CA GLY A 42 2.83 2.37 7.03
C GLY A 42 4.02 2.65 7.93
N THR A 43 4.16 1.88 9.01
CA THR A 43 5.21 1.97 10.02
C THR A 43 6.23 0.85 9.97
N LYS A 44 5.87 -0.32 9.41
CA LYS A 44 6.82 -1.42 9.24
C LYS A 44 7.47 -1.37 7.86
N PRO A 45 8.80 -1.63 7.78
CA PRO A 45 9.47 -1.70 6.50
C PRO A 45 8.97 -2.90 5.70
N ILE A 46 8.85 -2.72 4.38
CA ILE A 46 8.61 -3.80 3.43
C ILE A 46 9.84 -4.73 3.46
N PRO A 47 9.65 -6.06 3.62
CA PRO A 47 10.75 -7.01 3.47
C PRO A 47 11.44 -6.86 2.12
N SER A 48 12.77 -6.91 2.07
CA SER A 48 13.53 -6.64 0.83
C SER A 48 13.15 -7.55 -0.35
N GLN A 49 12.65 -8.75 -0.08
CA GLN A 49 12.18 -9.70 -1.10
C GLN A 49 10.85 -9.27 -1.75
N LEU A 50 10.08 -8.41 -1.07
CA LEU A 50 8.75 -7.95 -1.47
C LEU A 50 8.76 -6.49 -1.98
N GLU A 51 9.91 -5.80 -1.95
CA GLU A 51 9.98 -4.38 -2.37
C GLU A 51 9.59 -4.20 -3.85
N ASN A 52 9.98 -5.13 -4.74
CA ASN A 52 9.60 -5.07 -6.15
C ASN A 52 8.10 -5.30 -6.35
N ASP A 53 7.53 -6.32 -5.69
CA ASP A 53 6.09 -6.60 -5.75
C ASP A 53 5.27 -5.39 -5.27
N ALA A 54 5.72 -4.72 -4.19
CA ALA A 54 5.09 -3.50 -3.70
C ALA A 54 5.08 -2.39 -4.76
N ILE A 55 6.22 -2.17 -5.42
CA ILE A 55 6.36 -1.17 -6.49
C ILE A 55 5.46 -1.52 -7.67
N ASP A 56 5.41 -2.78 -8.08
CA ASP A 56 4.52 -3.22 -9.17
C ASP A 56 3.03 -3.01 -8.81
N ALA A 57 2.65 -3.24 -7.55
CA ALA A 57 1.31 -2.97 -7.06
C ALA A 57 0.97 -1.47 -7.05
N GLU A 58 1.92 -0.61 -6.68
CA GLU A 58 1.78 0.86 -6.76
C GLU A 58 1.50 1.29 -8.20
N GLN A 59 2.32 0.83 -9.15
CA GLN A 59 2.17 1.17 -10.57
C GLN A 59 0.90 0.59 -11.19
N ALA A 60 0.43 -0.56 -10.70
CA ALA A 60 -0.82 -1.18 -11.16
C ALA A 60 -2.08 -0.52 -10.56
N CYS A 61 -1.96 0.34 -9.54
CA CYS A 61 -3.10 0.95 -8.87
C CYS A 61 -3.71 2.10 -9.70
N PRO A 62 -4.90 1.94 -10.32
CA PRO A 62 -5.45 2.94 -11.23
C PRO A 62 -5.85 4.25 -10.54
N SER A 63 -6.16 4.22 -9.24
CA SER A 63 -6.48 5.39 -8.44
C SER A 63 -5.27 5.98 -7.71
N LEU A 64 -4.06 5.43 -7.94
CA LEU A 64 -2.82 5.84 -7.26
C LEU A 64 -2.91 5.82 -5.73
N SER A 65 -3.76 4.95 -5.17
CA SER A 65 -4.04 4.87 -3.74
C SER A 65 -2.96 4.13 -2.95
N ILE A 66 -2.16 3.27 -3.57
CA ILE A 66 -0.98 2.71 -2.93
C ILE A 66 0.11 3.78 -2.93
N LYS A 67 0.73 4.01 -1.78
CA LYS A 67 1.85 4.93 -1.63
C LYS A 67 3.09 4.16 -1.20
N ILE A 68 4.24 4.51 -1.77
CA ILE A 68 5.54 4.01 -1.33
C ILE A 68 6.45 5.18 -0.95
N ALA A 69 7.18 5.01 0.15
CA ALA A 69 8.17 5.99 0.60
C ALA A 69 9.38 5.32 1.25
N ASP A 70 10.50 6.04 1.33
CA ASP A 70 11.70 5.60 2.05
C ASP A 70 11.63 5.89 3.56
N HIS A 71 10.52 6.48 4.03
CA HIS A 71 10.24 6.80 5.43
C HIS A 71 8.82 6.36 5.87
N PRO A 72 8.60 6.09 7.17
CA PRO A 72 7.28 5.73 7.69
C PRO A 72 6.20 6.80 7.48
N PHE A 73 5.01 6.37 7.08
CA PHE A 73 3.81 7.20 6.89
C PHE A 73 3.14 7.58 8.22
N GLN A 74 3.28 6.77 9.28
CA GLN A 74 2.67 7.02 10.60
C GLN A 74 1.13 7.21 10.52
N GLY A 75 0.48 6.42 9.68
CA GLY A 75 -0.98 6.42 9.49
C GLY A 75 -1.51 7.52 8.56
N ASP A 76 -0.64 8.39 8.04
CA ASP A 76 -1.04 9.44 7.09
C ASP A 76 -0.56 9.07 5.67
N PRO A 77 -1.47 8.66 4.77
CA PRO A 77 -1.11 8.33 3.38
C PRO A 77 -0.73 9.56 2.55
N LEU A 78 -1.07 10.77 2.99
CA LEU A 78 -0.76 12.02 2.28
C LEU A 78 0.50 12.70 2.81
N LYS A 79 1.20 12.09 3.78
CA LYS A 79 2.34 12.68 4.49
C LYS A 79 3.46 13.23 3.59
N PHE A 80 3.64 12.65 2.41
CA PHE A 80 4.69 13.02 1.46
C PHE A 80 4.13 13.60 0.15
N GLU A 81 2.82 13.85 0.07
CA GLU A 81 2.22 14.56 -1.06
C GLU A 81 2.35 16.07 -0.84
N SER A 82 2.64 16.80 -1.93
CA SER A 82 2.87 18.26 -1.95
C SER A 82 1.76 18.99 -2.67
#